data_AF-A0A1G5ZJ57-F1
#
_entry.id   AF-A0A1G5ZJ57-F1
#
_cell.length_a   1.000
_cell.length_b   1.000
_cell.length_c   1.000
_cell.angle_alpha   90.00
_cell.angle_beta   90.00
_cell.angle_gamma   90.00
#
_symmetry.space_group_name_H-M   'P 1'
#
loop_
_entity.id
_entity.type
_entity.pdbx_description
1 polymer ?
#
loop_
_entity_poly.entity_id
_entity_poly.type
_entity_poly.pdbx_seq_one_letter_code
_entity_poly.pdbx_strand_id
1 'polypeptide(L)'
;MDIKQLWVNIQDLWGALDQHPLLHSSLALMLLLVIALVLGRVARYLILHAAKLLGRQPALHWVNDLRQNKVFHRLAQMTPSLIIQFGLHLVPELSKTSMIFLGNVALAFTILFMVLSLNALLSALLDVYARTEHARTRSIKGYVQLTKMVLYVFGAIIIVATLIDRSPLLLLSGLGAMSAVILLVYKDTLLSFVASVQLTSNDMLRVGDWIEMPQVGADGDVVDITLHTVKVQNHP
;
A
#
# COMPACT_ATOMS: atom_id res chain seq x y z
N MET A 1 -20.69 34.29 -37.87
CA MET A 1 -20.39 34.27 -36.42
C MET A 1 -18.89 34.16 -36.30
N ASP A 2 -18.24 35.31 -36.15
CA ASP A 2 -16.84 35.51 -36.49
C ASP A 2 -15.88 34.92 -35.47
N ILE A 3 -15.20 33.83 -35.86
CA ILE A 3 -14.12 33.18 -35.10
C ILE A 3 -13.02 34.18 -34.73
N LYS A 4 -12.81 35.21 -35.56
CA LYS A 4 -11.86 36.30 -35.30
C LYS A 4 -12.32 37.22 -34.16
N GLN A 5 -13.62 37.52 -34.04
CA GLN A 5 -14.15 38.30 -32.91
C GLN A 5 -14.09 37.51 -31.60
N LEU A 6 -14.33 36.19 -31.65
CA LEU A 6 -14.12 35.33 -30.48
C LEU A 6 -12.67 35.34 -30.01
N TRP A 7 -11.71 35.30 -30.94
CA TRP A 7 -10.28 35.38 -30.62
C TRP A 7 -9.88 36.71 -29.97
N VAL A 8 -10.39 37.82 -30.49
CA VAL A 8 -10.13 39.16 -29.93
C VAL A 8 -10.79 39.32 -28.56
N ASN A 9 -12.03 38.87 -28.39
CA ASN A 9 -12.71 38.92 -27.09
C ASN A 9 -12.02 38.02 -26.05
N ILE A 10 -11.43 36.89 -26.46
CA ILE A 10 -10.61 36.03 -25.59
C ILE A 10 -9.31 36.76 -25.18
N GLN A 11 -8.68 37.51 -26.10
CA GLN A 11 -7.48 38.30 -25.80
C GLN A 11 -7.79 39.49 -24.88
N ASP A 12 -8.92 40.18 -25.07
CA ASP A 12 -9.33 41.30 -24.23
C ASP A 12 -9.74 40.82 -22.82
N LEU A 13 -10.38 39.65 -22.70
CA LEU A 13 -10.61 39.00 -21.41
C LEU A 13 -9.31 38.60 -20.72
N TRP A 14 -8.30 38.15 -21.48
CA TRP A 14 -6.96 37.86 -20.98
C TRP A 14 -6.25 39.13 -20.45
N GLY A 15 -6.36 40.26 -21.16
CA GLY A 15 -5.78 41.54 -20.74
C GLY A 15 -6.51 42.21 -19.57
N ALA A 16 -7.80 41.94 -19.38
CA ALA A 16 -8.55 42.40 -18.21
C ALA A 16 -8.22 41.59 -16.94
N LEU A 17 -7.83 40.32 -17.09
CA LEU A 17 -7.38 39.46 -15.99
C LEU A 17 -5.97 39.81 -15.49
N ASP A 18 -5.13 40.44 -16.32
CA ASP A 18 -3.79 40.94 -15.94
C ASP A 18 -3.84 42.02 -14.84
N GLN A 19 -5.00 42.65 -14.62
CA GLN A 19 -5.19 43.66 -13.58
C GLN A 19 -5.41 43.04 -12.18
N HIS A 20 -5.61 41.71 -12.09
CA HIS A 20 -5.80 40.98 -10.85
C HIS A 20 -5.00 39.66 -10.85
N PRO A 21 -3.72 39.68 -10.42
CA PRO A 21 -2.81 38.51 -10.44
C PRO A 21 -3.37 37.26 -9.74
N LEU A 22 -4.22 37.46 -8.71
CA LEU A 22 -4.92 36.39 -7.99
C LEU A 22 -6.04 35.72 -8.81
N LEU A 23 -6.72 36.45 -9.69
CA LEU A 23 -7.79 35.90 -10.55
C LEU A 23 -7.20 35.09 -11.71
N HIS A 24 -6.10 35.58 -12.31
CA HIS A 24 -5.36 34.85 -13.34
C HIS A 24 -4.81 33.52 -12.82
N SER A 25 -4.14 33.55 -11.67
CA SER A 25 -3.60 32.34 -11.02
C SER A 25 -4.71 31.33 -10.69
N SER A 26 -5.86 31.80 -10.20
CA SER A 26 -6.99 30.93 -9.85
C SER A 26 -7.64 30.31 -11.09
N LEU A 27 -7.81 31.08 -12.17
CA LEU A 27 -8.32 30.58 -13.46
C LEU A 27 -7.35 29.59 -14.10
N ALA A 28 -6.05 29.86 -14.08
CA ALA A 28 -5.03 28.97 -14.59
C ALA A 28 -4.97 27.64 -13.80
N LEU A 29 -5.08 27.69 -12.47
CA LEU A 29 -5.20 26.49 -11.62
C LEU A 29 -6.47 25.70 -11.91
N MET A 30 -7.61 26.37 -12.08
CA MET A 30 -8.89 25.73 -12.41
C MET A 30 -8.82 25.05 -13.78
N LEU A 31 -8.26 25.74 -14.77
CA LEU A 31 -8.05 25.19 -16.12
C LEU A 31 -7.12 23.98 -16.08
N LEU A 32 -6.01 24.07 -15.35
CA LEU A 32 -5.07 22.97 -15.16
C LEU A 32 -5.74 21.77 -14.49
N LEU A 33 -6.58 21.99 -13.48
CA LEU A 33 -7.31 20.92 -12.81
C LEU A 33 -8.30 20.24 -13.77
N VAL A 34 -9.03 21.02 -14.57
CA VAL A 34 -9.92 20.48 -15.60
C VAL A 34 -9.14 19.67 -16.63
N ILE A 35 -8.02 20.20 -17.14
CA ILE A 35 -7.14 19.50 -18.09
C ILE A 35 -6.61 18.20 -17.48
N ALA A 36 -6.13 18.23 -16.23
CA ALA A 36 -5.64 17.05 -15.52
C ALA A 36 -6.71 15.97 -15.35
N LEU A 37 -7.96 16.36 -15.03
CA LEU A 37 -9.07 15.43 -14.93
C LEU A 37 -9.47 14.84 -16.29
N VAL A 38 -9.53 15.67 -17.34
CA VAL A 38 -9.89 15.23 -18.70
C VAL A 38 -8.83 14.29 -19.26
N LEU A 39 -7.56 14.71 -19.25
CA LEU A 39 -6.44 13.88 -19.71
C LEU A 39 -6.29 12.62 -18.86
N GLY A 40 -6.52 12.71 -17.55
CA GLY A 40 -6.52 11.53 -16.67
C GLY A 40 -7.65 10.55 -17.01
N ARG A 41 -8.85 11.04 -17.34
CA ARG A 41 -9.97 10.19 -17.81
C ARG A 41 -9.64 9.53 -19.14
N VAL A 42 -9.04 10.28 -20.08
CA VAL A 42 -8.62 9.76 -21.39
C VAL A 42 -7.51 8.72 -21.23
N ALA A 43 -6.48 8.99 -20.43
CA ALA A 43 -5.42 8.05 -20.13
C ALA A 43 -5.97 6.77 -19.48
N ARG A 44 -6.90 6.89 -18.53
CA ARG A 44 -7.60 5.73 -17.96
C ARG A 44 -8.32 4.92 -19.01
N TYR A 45 -9.05 5.57 -19.91
CA TYR A 45 -9.75 4.89 -20.99
C TYR A 45 -8.76 4.15 -21.90
N LEU A 46 -7.69 4.82 -22.35
CA LEU A 46 -6.65 4.25 -23.21
C LEU A 46 -5.94 3.06 -22.55
N ILE A 47 -5.48 3.21 -21.30
CA ILE A 47 -4.77 2.16 -20.56
C ILE A 47 -5.66 0.92 -20.39
N LEU A 48 -6.92 1.09 -19.98
CA LEU A 48 -7.84 -0.03 -19.78
C LEU A 48 -8.23 -0.69 -21.11
N HIS A 49 -8.39 0.11 -22.17
CA HIS A 49 -8.69 -0.40 -23.50
C HIS A 49 -7.51 -1.20 -24.07
N ALA A 50 -6.29 -0.66 -23.98
CA ALA A 50 -5.06 -1.35 -24.38
C ALA A 50 -4.86 -2.65 -23.60
N ALA A 51 -5.05 -2.63 -22.28
CA ALA A 51 -4.96 -3.83 -21.44
C ALA A 51 -6.00 -4.90 -21.84
N LYS A 52 -7.22 -4.49 -22.21
CA LYS A 52 -8.26 -5.42 -22.72
C LYS A 52 -7.86 -6.03 -24.05
N LEU A 53 -7.23 -5.25 -24.93
CA LEU A 53 -6.82 -5.69 -26.27
C LEU A 53 -5.63 -6.66 -26.20
N LEU A 54 -4.64 -6.34 -25.36
CA LEU A 54 -3.48 -7.19 -25.08
C LEU A 54 -3.88 -8.50 -24.39
N GLY A 55 -4.81 -8.44 -23.44
CA GLY A 55 -5.30 -9.62 -22.71
C GLY A 55 -6.12 -10.61 -23.55
N ARG A 56 -6.42 -10.32 -24.83
CA ARG A 56 -7.01 -11.27 -25.78
C ARG A 56 -5.98 -12.22 -26.39
N GLN A 57 -4.69 -11.93 -26.26
CA GLN A 57 -3.64 -12.77 -26.81
C GLN A 57 -3.32 -13.91 -25.83
N PRO A 58 -3.23 -15.17 -26.30
CA PRO A 58 -2.95 -16.32 -25.44
C PRO A 58 -1.58 -16.23 -24.74
N ALA A 59 -0.57 -15.62 -25.38
CA ALA A 59 0.74 -15.36 -24.79
C ALA A 59 0.71 -14.33 -23.64
N LEU A 60 -0.33 -13.48 -23.58
CA LEU A 60 -0.46 -12.39 -22.61
C LEU A 60 -1.62 -12.62 -21.63
N HIS A 61 -1.99 -13.87 -21.39
CA HIS A 61 -3.10 -14.20 -20.49
C HIS A 61 -2.93 -13.60 -19.08
N TRP A 62 -1.68 -13.48 -18.61
CA TRP A 62 -1.31 -12.83 -17.34
C TRP A 62 -1.74 -11.36 -17.26
N VAL A 63 -1.83 -10.64 -18.39
CA VAL A 63 -2.34 -9.26 -18.45
C VAL A 63 -3.81 -9.21 -18.02
N ASN A 64 -4.59 -10.25 -18.31
CA ASN A 64 -5.97 -10.31 -17.86
C ASN A 64 -6.08 -10.50 -16.34
N ASP A 65 -5.13 -11.19 -15.70
CA ASP A 65 -5.08 -11.33 -14.24
C ASP A 65 -4.72 -10.01 -13.55
N LEU A 66 -3.77 -9.25 -14.10
CA LEU A 66 -3.47 -7.87 -13.66
C LEU A 66 -4.67 -6.94 -13.82
N ARG A 67 -5.44 -7.11 -14.91
CA ARG A 67 -6.66 -6.34 -15.17
C ARG A 67 -7.76 -6.68 -14.17
N GLN A 68 -7.97 -7.96 -13.85
CA GLN A 68 -8.95 -8.40 -12.85
C GLN A 68 -8.63 -7.84 -11.46
N ASN A 69 -7.35 -7.82 -11.09
CA ASN A 69 -6.86 -7.22 -9.86
C ASN A 69 -6.82 -5.68 -9.86
N LYS A 70 -7.32 -5.04 -10.92
CA LYS A 70 -7.43 -3.57 -11.05
C LYS A 70 -6.08 -2.84 -11.01
N VAL A 71 -4.97 -3.50 -11.36
CA VAL A 71 -3.62 -2.89 -11.39
C VAL A 71 -3.60 -1.68 -12.33
N PHE A 72 -4.03 -1.87 -13.57
CA PHE A 72 -4.10 -0.82 -14.58
C PHE A 72 -5.06 0.32 -14.20
N HIS A 73 -6.13 0.02 -13.46
CA HIS A 73 -7.05 1.04 -12.98
C HIS A 73 -6.38 1.95 -11.95
N ARG A 74 -5.59 1.37 -11.02
CA ARG A 74 -4.85 2.13 -10.00
C ARG A 74 -3.69 2.92 -10.61
N LEU A 75 -2.98 2.36 -11.59
CA LEU A 75 -1.97 3.11 -12.36
C LEU A 75 -2.57 4.33 -13.08
N ALA A 76 -3.73 4.16 -13.72
CA ALA A 76 -4.39 5.27 -14.41
C ALA A 76 -4.86 6.38 -13.45
N GLN A 77 -5.11 6.06 -12.18
CA GLN A 77 -5.45 7.06 -11.16
C GLN A 77 -4.24 7.92 -10.75
N MET A 78 -3.00 7.51 -11.06
CA MET A 78 -1.81 8.34 -10.85
C MET A 78 -1.72 9.48 -11.87
N THR A 79 -2.28 9.30 -13.07
CA THR A 79 -2.11 10.23 -14.19
C THR A 79 -2.55 11.67 -13.91
N PRO A 80 -3.73 11.96 -13.33
CA PRO A 80 -4.11 13.34 -13.01
C PRO A 80 -3.10 14.01 -12.07
N SER A 81 -2.59 13.25 -11.10
CA SER A 81 -1.64 13.76 -10.11
C SER A 81 -0.29 14.11 -10.72
N LEU A 82 0.18 13.33 -11.68
CA LEU A 82 1.39 13.62 -12.45
C LEU A 82 1.21 14.88 -13.32
N ILE A 83 0.07 14.99 -13.99
CA ILE A 83 -0.24 16.17 -14.82
C ILE A 83 -0.25 17.44 -13.97
N ILE A 84 -0.81 17.39 -12.76
CA ILE A 84 -0.79 18.53 -11.85
C ILE A 84 0.65 18.91 -11.50
N GLN A 85 1.52 17.97 -11.13
CA GLN A 85 2.91 18.28 -10.79
C GLN A 85 3.69 18.98 -11.92
N PHE A 86 3.58 18.47 -13.15
CA PHE A 86 4.23 19.08 -14.29
C PHE A 86 3.56 20.41 -14.69
N GLY A 87 2.23 20.47 -14.61
CA GLY A 87 1.45 21.64 -14.96
C GLY A 87 1.63 22.81 -14.00
N LEU A 88 1.96 22.57 -12.73
CA LEU A 88 2.16 23.64 -11.74
C LEU A 88 3.28 24.62 -12.15
N HIS A 89 4.27 24.15 -12.90
CA HIS A 89 5.36 24.99 -13.42
C HIS A 89 4.93 25.89 -14.59
N LEU A 90 3.78 25.59 -15.21
CA LEU A 90 3.22 26.36 -16.33
C LEU A 90 2.28 27.47 -15.86
N VAL A 91 1.93 27.52 -14.57
CA VAL A 91 1.03 28.53 -14.01
C VAL A 91 1.86 29.77 -13.61
N PRO A 92 1.65 30.93 -14.26
CA PRO A 92 2.34 32.17 -13.88
C PRO A 92 1.89 32.63 -12.48
N GLU A 93 2.76 33.38 -11.78
CA GLU A 93 2.41 34.14 -10.56
C GLU A 93 2.01 33.34 -9.30
N LEU A 94 2.21 32.02 -9.26
CA LEU A 94 2.06 31.26 -8.02
C LEU A 94 3.13 31.65 -7.00
N SER A 95 2.68 31.98 -5.78
CA SER A 95 3.58 32.09 -4.63
C SER A 95 4.37 30.80 -4.45
N LYS A 96 5.67 30.92 -4.19
CA LYS A 96 6.59 29.78 -3.97
C LYS A 96 6.04 28.80 -2.93
N THR A 97 5.41 29.30 -1.87
CA THR A 97 4.81 28.48 -0.80
C THR A 97 3.63 27.66 -1.32
N SER A 98 2.74 28.26 -2.11
CA SER A 98 1.57 27.58 -2.69
C SER A 98 1.99 26.54 -3.72
N MET A 99 3.01 26.84 -4.54
CA MET A 99 3.57 25.90 -5.51
C MET A 99 4.17 24.66 -4.83
N ILE A 100 4.97 24.86 -3.77
CA ILE A 100 5.55 23.75 -2.99
C ILE A 100 4.44 22.94 -2.32
N PHE A 101 3.49 23.59 -1.65
CA PHE A 101 2.38 22.89 -0.98
C PHE A 101 1.55 22.06 -1.95
N LEU A 102 1.14 22.64 -3.08
CA LEU A 102 0.30 21.96 -4.07
C LEU A 102 1.07 20.86 -4.81
N GLY A 103 2.36 21.06 -5.05
CA GLY A 103 3.28 20.04 -5.56
C GLY A 103 3.42 18.86 -4.60
N ASN A 104 3.62 19.12 -3.31
CA ASN A 104 3.73 18.10 -2.27
C ASN A 104 2.43 17.30 -2.12
N VAL A 105 1.26 17.95 -2.19
CA VAL A 105 -0.04 17.28 -2.20
C VAL A 105 -0.18 16.38 -3.43
N ALA A 106 0.17 16.86 -4.62
CA ALA A 106 0.10 16.07 -5.85
C ALA A 106 1.12 14.91 -5.86
N LEU A 107 2.30 15.09 -5.26
CA LEU A 107 3.25 14.00 -5.03
C LEU A 107 2.67 12.95 -4.07
N ALA A 108 2.07 13.37 -2.96
CA ALA A 108 1.44 12.49 -1.98
C ALA A 108 0.33 11.63 -2.61
N PHE A 109 -0.54 12.21 -3.44
CA PHE A 109 -1.53 11.44 -4.21
C PHE A 109 -0.89 10.46 -5.19
N THR A 110 0.20 10.84 -5.84
CA THR A 110 0.94 9.93 -6.73
C THR A 110 1.48 8.72 -5.97
N ILE A 111 2.11 8.95 -4.81
CA ILE A 111 2.64 7.90 -3.95
C ILE A 111 1.50 6.99 -3.45
N LEU A 112 0.37 7.56 -3.05
CA LEU A 112 -0.81 6.80 -2.62
C LEU A 112 -1.27 5.82 -3.71
N PHE A 113 -1.49 6.31 -4.93
CA PHE A 113 -1.92 5.46 -6.04
C PHE A 113 -0.83 4.48 -6.48
N MET A 114 0.45 4.82 -6.35
CA MET A 114 1.57 3.91 -6.56
C MET A 114 1.53 2.73 -5.58
N VAL A 115 1.40 3.01 -4.28
CA VAL A 115 1.29 2.00 -3.21
C VAL A 115 0.09 1.10 -3.45
N LEU A 116 -1.07 1.70 -3.77
CA LEU A 116 -2.27 0.94 -4.11
C LEU A 116 -2.05 0.06 -5.35
N SER A 117 -1.37 0.56 -6.37
CA SER A 117 -1.06 -0.19 -7.59
C SER A 117 -0.13 -1.38 -7.29
N LEU A 118 0.93 -1.17 -6.52
CA LEU A 118 1.85 -2.23 -6.09
C LEU A 118 1.14 -3.30 -5.25
N ASN A 119 0.23 -2.92 -4.36
CA ASN A 119 -0.59 -3.88 -3.61
C ASN A 119 -1.51 -4.70 -4.53
N ALA A 120 -2.11 -4.09 -5.55
CA ALA A 120 -2.90 -4.80 -6.54
C ALA A 120 -2.02 -5.76 -7.38
N LEU A 121 -0.80 -5.34 -7.72
CA LEU A 121 0.16 -6.17 -8.45
C LEU A 121 0.56 -7.40 -7.63
N LEU A 122 0.90 -7.21 -6.35
CA LEU A 122 1.19 -8.33 -5.43
C LEU A 122 0.00 -9.29 -5.30
N SER A 123 -1.22 -8.77 -5.33
CA SER A 123 -2.43 -9.60 -5.32
C SER A 123 -2.57 -10.41 -6.61
N ALA A 124 -2.36 -9.78 -7.76
CA ALA A 124 -2.37 -10.45 -9.06
C ALA A 124 -1.31 -11.56 -9.14
N LEU A 125 -0.10 -11.28 -8.67
CA LEU A 125 0.98 -12.27 -8.64
C LEU A 125 0.65 -13.46 -7.71
N LEU A 126 0.02 -13.20 -6.56
CA LEU A 126 -0.43 -14.24 -5.66
C LEU A 126 -1.52 -15.12 -6.32
N ASP A 127 -2.48 -14.52 -7.03
CA ASP A 127 -3.53 -15.26 -7.73
C ASP A 127 -2.97 -16.13 -8.86
N VAL A 128 -1.98 -15.61 -9.60
CA VAL A 128 -1.27 -16.38 -10.64
C VAL A 128 -0.49 -17.54 -10.00
N TYR A 129 0.23 -17.27 -8.91
CA TYR A 129 0.95 -18.31 -8.18
C TYR A 129 0.01 -19.40 -7.64
N ALA A 130 -1.14 -19.01 -7.07
CA ALA A 130 -2.11 -19.92 -6.48
C ALA A 130 -2.73 -20.91 -7.48
N ARG A 131 -2.71 -20.61 -8.79
CA ARG A 131 -3.18 -21.51 -9.85
C ARG A 131 -2.13 -22.55 -10.27
N THR A 132 -0.88 -22.40 -9.85
CA THR A 132 0.22 -23.30 -10.20
C THR A 132 0.21 -24.52 -9.27
N GLU A 133 0.59 -25.69 -9.77
CA GLU A 133 0.62 -26.94 -9.01
C GLU A 133 1.52 -26.86 -7.75
N HIS A 134 2.57 -26.03 -7.80
CA HIS A 134 3.46 -25.70 -6.68
C HIS A 134 2.75 -25.03 -5.49
N ALA A 135 1.63 -24.33 -5.69
CA ALA A 135 0.90 -23.66 -4.61
C ALA A 135 0.12 -24.64 -3.72
N ARG A 136 -0.10 -25.89 -4.16
CA ARG A 136 -0.77 -26.92 -3.35
C ARG A 136 0.07 -27.38 -2.16
N THR A 137 1.39 -27.33 -2.28
CA THR A 137 2.33 -27.79 -1.25
C THR A 137 2.94 -26.64 -0.45
N ARG A 138 2.98 -25.41 -0.99
CA ARG A 138 3.57 -24.25 -0.31
C ARG A 138 2.70 -23.00 -0.45
N SER A 139 2.00 -22.65 0.62
CA SER A 139 1.26 -21.38 0.72
C SER A 139 2.24 -20.22 0.92
N ILE A 140 2.26 -19.26 -0.01
CA ILE A 140 3.02 -18.00 0.13
C ILE A 140 2.16 -16.82 0.57
N LYS A 141 0.88 -17.05 0.86
CA LYS A 141 -0.09 -15.99 1.19
C LYS A 141 0.37 -15.15 2.39
N GLY A 142 0.92 -15.79 3.42
CA GLY A 142 1.45 -15.12 4.60
C GLY A 142 2.58 -14.15 4.26
N TYR A 143 3.56 -14.57 3.46
CA TYR A 143 4.67 -13.72 3.03
C TYR A 143 4.19 -12.52 2.20
N VAL A 144 3.29 -12.73 1.24
CA VAL A 144 2.72 -11.63 0.44
C VAL A 144 1.97 -10.64 1.33
N GLN A 145 1.26 -11.12 2.36
CA GLN A 145 0.55 -10.26 3.29
C GLN A 145 1.49 -9.42 4.16
N LEU A 146 2.60 -10.01 4.63
CA LEU A 146 3.66 -9.27 5.31
C LEU A 146 4.28 -8.20 4.40
N THR A 147 4.58 -8.54 3.14
CA THR A 147 5.10 -7.56 2.17
C THR A 147 4.11 -6.41 1.93
N LYS A 148 2.81 -6.70 1.84
CA LYS A 148 1.77 -5.66 1.71
C LYS A 148 1.72 -4.75 2.93
N MET A 149 1.81 -5.30 4.14
CA MET A 149 1.87 -4.50 5.37
C MET A 149 3.06 -3.55 5.36
N VAL A 150 4.25 -4.09 5.05
CA VAL A 150 5.48 -3.30 4.92
C VAL A 150 5.29 -2.18 3.89
N LEU A 151 4.78 -2.51 2.70
CA LEU A 151 4.49 -1.54 1.65
C LEU A 151 3.57 -0.40 2.12
N TYR A 152 2.51 -0.70 2.88
CA TYR A 152 1.60 0.31 3.43
C TYR A 152 2.29 1.20 4.48
N VAL A 153 3.09 0.63 5.36
CA VAL A 153 3.85 1.39 6.37
C VAL A 153 4.82 2.36 5.70
N PHE A 154 5.65 1.87 4.76
CA PHE A 154 6.57 2.72 4.02
C PHE A 154 5.83 3.78 3.19
N GLY A 155 4.75 3.39 2.52
CA GLY A 155 3.91 4.31 1.75
C GLY A 155 3.36 5.45 2.61
N ALA A 156 2.83 5.14 3.79
CA ALA A 156 2.32 6.13 4.72
C ALA A 156 3.41 7.09 5.21
N ILE A 157 4.59 6.56 5.57
CA ILE A 157 5.74 7.38 6.01
C ILE A 157 6.16 8.35 4.92
N ILE A 158 6.30 7.88 3.67
CA ILE A 158 6.70 8.72 2.54
C ILE A 158 5.65 9.80 2.29
N ILE A 159 4.35 9.47 2.33
CA ILE A 159 3.26 10.44 2.16
C ILE A 159 3.34 11.54 3.22
N VAL A 160 3.46 11.18 4.49
CA VAL A 160 3.55 12.14 5.60
C VAL A 160 4.81 13.00 5.48
N ALA A 161 5.94 12.39 5.13
CA ALA A 161 7.20 13.09 4.91
C ALA A 161 7.08 14.14 3.79
N THR A 162 6.49 13.77 2.66
CA THR A 162 6.23 14.69 1.54
C THR A 162 5.30 15.83 1.94
N LEU A 163 4.24 15.57 2.71
CA LEU A 163 3.29 16.60 3.14
C LEU A 163 3.90 17.61 4.11
N ILE A 164 4.80 17.17 5.00
CA ILE A 164 5.47 18.04 6.00
C ILE A 164 6.78 18.64 5.42
N ASP A 165 7.09 18.36 4.15
CA ASP A 165 8.32 18.81 3.48
C ASP A 165 9.59 18.38 4.23
N ARG A 166 9.61 17.14 4.72
CA ARG A 166 10.73 16.53 5.44
C ARG A 166 11.19 15.26 4.73
N SER A 167 12.45 14.90 4.95
CA SER A 167 12.95 13.67 4.35
C SER A 167 12.28 12.44 5.00
N PRO A 168 11.84 11.44 4.21
CA PRO A 168 11.26 10.21 4.75
C PRO A 168 12.22 9.45 5.67
N LEU A 169 13.52 9.56 5.40
CA LEU A 169 14.57 8.93 6.20
C LEU A 169 14.63 9.50 7.62
N LEU A 170 14.37 10.80 7.81
CA LEU A 170 14.31 11.39 9.14
C LEU A 170 13.15 10.82 9.96
N LEU A 171 11.96 10.69 9.36
CA LEU A 171 10.80 10.09 10.02
C LEU A 171 11.04 8.61 10.33
N LEU A 172 11.60 7.86 9.38
CA LEU A 172 11.93 6.45 9.56
C LEU A 172 12.99 6.25 10.65
N SER A 173 14.00 7.11 10.69
CA SER A 173 15.04 7.11 11.72
C SER A 173 14.45 7.41 13.10
N GLY A 174 13.59 8.43 13.22
CA GLY A 174 12.92 8.77 14.48
C GLY A 174 12.01 7.64 14.98
N LEU A 175 11.20 7.05 14.09
CA LEU A 175 10.33 5.93 14.43
C LEU A 175 11.14 4.67 14.79
N GLY A 176 12.22 4.42 14.07
CA GLY A 176 13.15 3.32 14.34
C GLY A 176 13.87 3.48 15.68
N ALA A 177 14.34 4.69 15.99
CA ALA A 177 14.98 5.01 17.27
C ALA A 177 14.00 4.83 18.44
N MET A 178 12.77 5.35 18.33
CA MET A 178 11.72 5.12 19.32
C MET A 178 11.39 3.64 19.48
N SER A 179 11.30 2.89 18.38
CA SER A 179 11.05 1.45 18.40
C SER A 179 12.19 0.68 19.07
N ALA A 180 13.45 1.07 18.83
CA ALA A 180 14.62 0.48 19.47
C ALA A 180 14.66 0.76 20.98
N VAL A 181 14.30 1.97 21.40
CA VAL A 181 14.17 2.33 22.82
C VAL A 181 13.06 1.51 23.49
N ILE A 182 11.89 1.40 22.86
CA ILE A 182 10.77 0.56 23.36
C ILE A 182 11.22 -0.90 23.47
N LEU A 183 11.89 -1.43 22.45
CA LEU A 183 12.44 -2.79 22.46
C LEU A 183 13.44 -2.99 23.60
N LEU A 184 14.28 -1.98 23.88
CA LEU A 184 15.25 -2.02 24.97
C LEU A 184 14.56 -2.04 26.34
N VAL A 185 13.52 -1.21 26.54
CA VAL A 185 12.74 -1.15 27.79
C VAL A 185 11.97 -2.44 28.05
N TYR A 186 11.40 -3.04 26.99
CA TYR A 186 10.59 -4.26 27.12
C TYR A 186 11.33 -5.55 26.76
N LYS A 187 12.66 -5.51 26.63
CA LYS A 187 13.48 -6.64 26.19
C LYS A 187 13.22 -7.90 27.02
N ASP A 188 13.20 -7.77 28.35
CA ASP A 188 13.04 -8.91 29.26
C ASP A 188 11.62 -9.48 29.23
N THR A 189 10.63 -8.62 29.01
CA THR A 189 9.22 -9.03 28.80
C THR A 189 9.08 -9.81 27.49
N LEU A 190 9.68 -9.33 26.40
CA LEU A 190 9.67 -10.02 25.10
C LEU A 190 10.37 -11.38 25.18
N LEU A 191 11.50 -11.47 25.89
CA LEU A 191 12.22 -12.73 26.10
C LEU A 191 11.38 -13.74 26.90
N SER A 192 10.70 -13.29 27.95
CA SER A 192 9.82 -14.15 28.76
C SER A 192 8.60 -14.63 27.96
N PHE A 193 8.05 -13.78 27.09
CA PHE A 193 6.97 -14.17 26.17
C PHE A 193 7.43 -15.23 25.17
N VAL A 194 8.58 -15.03 24.53
CA VAL A 194 9.14 -16.01 23.59
C VAL A 194 9.46 -17.32 24.29
N ALA A 195 10.01 -17.29 25.50
CA ALA A 195 10.25 -18.49 26.30
C ALA A 195 8.94 -19.25 26.60
N SER A 196 7.87 -18.55 26.97
CA SER A 196 6.55 -19.16 27.20
C SER A 196 5.94 -19.79 25.94
N VAL A 197 6.02 -19.10 24.79
CA VAL A 197 5.56 -19.65 23.49
C VAL A 197 6.39 -20.85 23.07
N GLN A 198 7.71 -20.80 23.26
CA GLN A 198 8.59 -21.94 22.98
C GLN A 198 8.26 -23.13 23.88
N LEU A 199 8.09 -22.93 25.18
CA LEU A 199 7.69 -24.00 26.12
C LEU A 199 6.35 -24.64 25.71
N THR A 200 5.36 -23.83 25.33
CA THR A 200 4.04 -24.32 24.88
C THR A 200 4.10 -25.00 23.50
N SER A 201 5.00 -24.57 22.62
CA SER A 201 5.18 -25.17 21.29
C SER A 201 6.06 -26.44 21.33
N ASN A 202 6.76 -26.70 22.43
CA ASN A 202 7.63 -27.86 22.64
C ASN A 202 6.94 -28.91 23.52
N ASP A 203 5.62 -29.09 23.36
CA ASP A 203 4.88 -30.22 23.90
C ASP A 203 5.56 -31.52 23.46
N MET A 204 6.43 -32.04 24.33
CA MET A 204 7.07 -33.35 24.19
C MET A 204 6.07 -34.49 24.44
N LEU A 205 4.81 -34.19 24.73
CA LEU A 205 3.75 -35.16 25.00
C LEU A 205 2.42 -34.65 24.42
N ARG A 206 1.80 -35.48 23.59
CA ARG A 206 0.44 -35.27 23.07
C ARG A 206 -0.56 -36.00 23.95
N VAL A 207 -1.81 -35.51 23.97
CA VAL A 207 -2.95 -36.27 24.50
C VAL A 207 -3.03 -37.60 23.74
N GLY A 208 -2.88 -38.73 24.45
CA GLY A 208 -2.83 -40.09 23.90
C GLY A 208 -1.46 -40.80 23.98
N ASP A 209 -0.41 -40.14 24.45
CA ASP A 209 0.87 -40.81 24.74
C ASP A 209 0.78 -41.57 26.08
N TRP A 210 1.22 -42.83 26.08
CA TRP A 210 1.30 -43.66 27.29
C TRP A 210 2.42 -43.16 28.20
N ILE A 211 2.09 -42.84 29.45
CA ILE A 211 3.04 -42.34 30.43
C ILE A 211 3.03 -43.27 31.63
N GLU A 212 4.18 -43.90 31.90
CA GLU A 212 4.41 -44.69 33.11
C GLU A 212 5.23 -43.86 34.10
N MET A 213 4.72 -43.68 35.33
CA MET A 213 5.44 -43.02 36.43
C MET A 213 5.64 -44.00 37.60
N PRO A 214 6.73 -44.80 37.60
CA PRO A 214 6.93 -45.90 38.56
C PRO A 214 7.01 -45.46 40.02
N GLN A 215 7.32 -44.18 40.27
CA GLN A 215 7.47 -43.62 41.61
C GLN A 215 6.14 -43.38 42.33
N VAL A 216 5.03 -43.27 41.59
CA VAL A 216 3.68 -43.00 42.13
C VAL A 216 2.63 -44.03 41.73
N GLY A 217 3.02 -45.07 40.97
CA GLY A 217 2.14 -46.19 40.60
C GLY A 217 1.00 -45.81 39.63
N ALA A 218 1.19 -44.76 38.84
CA ALA A 218 0.24 -44.34 37.80
C ALA A 218 0.63 -44.99 36.46
N ASP A 219 -0.30 -45.78 35.91
CA ASP A 219 -0.17 -46.50 34.65
C ASP A 219 -1.50 -46.45 33.87
N GLY A 220 -1.56 -45.62 32.84
CA GLY A 220 -2.76 -45.45 32.04
C GLY A 220 -2.73 -44.23 31.13
N ASP A 221 -3.82 -44.05 30.38
CA ASP A 221 -3.89 -43.03 29.35
C ASP A 221 -4.09 -41.62 29.97
N VAL A 222 -3.43 -40.64 29.36
CA VAL A 222 -3.58 -39.23 29.75
C VAL A 222 -4.90 -38.69 29.22
N VAL A 223 -5.81 -38.37 30.14
CA VAL A 223 -7.16 -37.89 29.81
C VAL A 223 -7.20 -36.37 29.68
N ASP A 224 -6.36 -35.65 30.45
CA ASP A 224 -6.36 -34.18 30.47
C ASP A 224 -5.03 -33.60 30.96
N ILE A 225 -4.61 -32.48 30.38
CA ILE A 225 -3.38 -31.75 30.72
C ILE A 225 -3.71 -30.28 30.99
N THR A 226 -3.37 -29.80 32.19
CA THR A 226 -3.41 -28.38 32.57
C THR A 226 -2.03 -27.89 33.01
N LEU A 227 -1.85 -26.57 33.15
CA LEU A 227 -0.57 -25.91 33.43
C LEU A 227 0.29 -26.51 34.57
N HIS A 228 -0.33 -27.18 35.54
CA HIS A 228 0.36 -27.76 36.70
C HIS A 228 -0.16 -29.15 37.10
N THR A 229 -0.99 -29.79 36.27
CA THR A 229 -1.61 -31.06 36.64
C THR A 229 -1.90 -31.91 35.42
N VAL A 230 -1.52 -33.18 35.51
CA VAL A 230 -1.84 -34.22 34.52
C VAL A 230 -2.84 -35.17 35.19
N LYS A 231 -3.97 -35.43 34.53
CA LYS A 231 -4.95 -36.43 34.98
C LYS A 231 -4.78 -37.71 34.16
N VAL A 232 -4.54 -38.81 34.87
CA VAL A 232 -4.31 -40.15 34.29
C VAL A 232 -5.50 -41.05 34.63
N GLN A 233 -6.00 -41.80 33.66
CA GLN A 233 -6.99 -42.85 33.87
C GLN A 233 -6.29 -44.20 33.97
N ASN A 234 -6.14 -44.69 35.21
CA ASN A 234 -5.57 -46.02 35.46
C ASN A 234 -6.47 -47.10 34.88
N HIS A 235 -5.89 -48.05 34.16
CA HIS A 235 -6.55 -49.32 33.82
C HIS A 235 -6.13 -50.37 34.87
N PRO A 236 -7.07 -51.01 35.58
CA PRO A 236 -6.76 -52.09 36.53
C PRO A 236 -6.27 -53.35 35.84
#